data_AF-I1J4H6-F1
#
_entry.id   AF-I1J4H6-F1
#
_cell.length_a   1.000
_cell.length_b   1.000
_cell.length_c   1.000
_cell.angle_alpha   90.00
_cell.angle_beta   90.00
_cell.angle_gamma   90.00
#
_symmetry.space_group_name_H-M   'P 1'
#
loop_
_entity.id
_entity.type
_entity.pdbx_description
1 polymer ?
#
loop_
_entity_poly.entity_id
_entity_poly.type
_entity_poly.pdbx_seq_one_letter_code
_entity_poly.pdbx_strand_id
1 'polypeptide(L)'
;MSNLHYMFILFAVLLVQNPSRIHCHTKGIRPRLSAGKGLSTNITRVQYSEQQFMKWVNFVGSLKHSVFKSAKNKLVASYTLHVDKDPGAGDFTSIQEAIDSLPFINLVRVVIKVHAGVYTEKVNIPPLKSYITIEGAGTDKTIVKWGDTAQTPGPNGRPLGTYGSATFAVNSPYFLAKNITFQNTTPVPAPGAVGKQAVALRISADTAAFVGCKFLGAQDTLYDHLGRHYYKDCYIEGSVDFIFGNSLSLFEGCHVHAIAQNTGAVTAQGRSSMLEDTGFSFVNCKVTGSGALYLGRAWGPFSRVVFAYTFMDNIIIPKGWYNWGDPNREMYVYVLLLHREIHFIFY
;
A
#
# COMPACT_ATOMS: atom_id res chain seq x y z
N MET A 1 -36.93 -31.47 54.59
CA MET A 1 -35.64 -32.10 54.94
C MET A 1 -35.57 -33.43 54.22
N SER A 2 -34.63 -33.81 53.35
CA SER A 2 -33.58 -33.14 52.56
C SER A 2 -33.12 -34.24 51.60
N ASN A 3 -33.24 -34.04 50.29
CA ASN A 3 -32.77 -34.98 49.27
C ASN A 3 -31.99 -34.17 48.23
N LEU A 4 -30.76 -34.59 47.91
CA LEU A 4 -30.17 -34.38 46.58
C LEU A 4 -28.85 -35.15 46.46
N HIS A 5 -28.67 -35.88 45.36
CA HIS A 5 -27.52 -35.81 44.43
C HIS A 5 -27.80 -36.79 43.27
N TYR A 6 -28.00 -36.30 42.04
CA TYR A 6 -27.56 -36.92 40.76
C TYR A 6 -27.90 -36.01 39.54
N MET A 7 -26.84 -35.68 38.79
CA MET A 7 -26.66 -35.33 37.35
C MET A 7 -27.59 -34.39 36.52
N PHE A 8 -26.95 -33.27 36.08
CA PHE A 8 -26.69 -32.75 34.71
C PHE A 8 -27.77 -32.16 33.75
N ILE A 9 -27.44 -30.93 33.29
CA ILE A 9 -27.78 -30.13 32.07
C ILE A 9 -29.16 -29.45 31.94
N LEU A 10 -29.21 -28.11 32.09
CA LEU A 10 -29.67 -27.16 31.05
C LEU A 10 -29.32 -25.68 31.39
N PHE A 11 -29.10 -24.91 30.32
CA PHE A 11 -28.80 -23.46 30.15
C PHE A 11 -29.21 -22.43 31.23
N ALA A 12 -28.27 -21.53 31.55
CA ALA A 12 -28.48 -20.06 31.56
C ALA A 12 -27.13 -19.30 31.61
N VAL A 13 -26.83 -18.53 30.56
CA VAL A 13 -25.73 -17.55 30.52
C VAL A 13 -26.25 -16.24 31.12
N LEU A 14 -25.62 -15.76 32.19
CA LEU A 14 -25.83 -14.39 32.69
C LEU A 14 -24.53 -13.60 32.67
N LEU A 15 -24.60 -12.54 31.87
CA LEU A 15 -23.72 -11.40 31.71
C LEU A 15 -23.13 -10.87 33.02
N VAL A 16 -21.80 -10.75 33.07
CA VAL A 16 -21.14 -9.59 33.69
C VAL A 16 -20.04 -9.12 32.75
N GLN A 17 -20.40 -8.14 31.92
CA GLN A 17 -19.47 -7.30 31.20
C GLN A 17 -18.78 -6.38 32.20
N ASN A 18 -17.45 -6.36 32.20
CA ASN A 18 -16.67 -5.28 32.80
C ASN A 18 -16.05 -4.48 31.65
N PRO A 19 -16.69 -3.40 31.16
CA PRO A 19 -16.07 -2.56 30.16
C PRO A 19 -15.08 -1.63 30.84
N SER A 20 -13.79 -1.90 30.63
CA SER A 20 -12.73 -0.90 30.78
C SER A 20 -13.14 0.33 29.98
N ARG A 21 -13.48 1.41 30.68
CA ARG A 21 -13.88 2.69 30.08
C ARG A 21 -12.74 3.24 29.22
N ILE A 22 -12.80 2.99 27.91
CA ILE A 22 -12.08 3.82 26.94
C ILE A 22 -12.71 5.20 27.00
N HIS A 23 -12.00 6.14 27.61
CA HIS A 23 -12.41 7.54 27.64
C HIS A 23 -12.32 8.11 26.22
N CYS A 24 -13.45 8.13 25.53
CA CYS A 24 -13.63 8.93 24.32
C CYS A 24 -13.63 10.41 24.73
N HIS A 25 -12.48 11.06 24.66
CA HIS A 25 -12.38 12.52 24.83
C HIS A 25 -12.70 13.22 23.51
N THR A 26 -13.98 13.36 23.21
CA THR A 26 -14.48 14.47 22.38
C THR A 26 -15.46 15.27 23.22
N LYS A 27 -14.97 15.89 24.30
CA LYS A 27 -15.68 17.02 24.90
C LYS A 27 -15.59 18.17 23.88
N GLY A 28 -16.75 18.61 23.42
CA GLY A 28 -16.92 19.49 22.27
C GLY A 28 -15.95 20.67 22.22
N ILE A 29 -15.09 20.66 21.21
CA ILE A 29 -14.31 21.82 20.79
C ILE A 29 -15.13 22.49 19.69
N ARG A 30 -15.96 23.46 20.06
CA ARG A 30 -16.55 24.39 19.09
C ARG A 30 -15.46 25.39 18.66
N PRO A 31 -15.32 25.70 17.35
CA PRO A 31 -14.48 26.81 16.92
C PRO A 31 -14.96 28.10 17.62
N ARG A 32 -14.01 28.84 18.19
CA ARG A 32 -14.27 30.14 18.80
C ARG A 32 -14.75 31.10 17.71
N LEU A 33 -16.00 31.57 17.79
CA LEU A 33 -16.52 32.64 16.91
C LEU A 33 -15.69 33.90 17.18
N SER A 34 -14.83 34.30 16.23
CA SER A 34 -14.18 35.61 16.30
C SER A 34 -15.19 36.68 15.88
N ALA A 35 -15.46 37.62 16.78
CA ALA A 35 -16.20 38.84 16.48
C ALA A 35 -15.61 39.56 15.26
N GLY A 36 -16.51 40.06 14.42
CA GLY A 36 -16.20 40.58 13.09
C GLY A 36 -15.19 41.73 13.08
N LYS A 37 -14.28 41.66 12.11
CA LYS A 37 -13.77 42.83 11.41
C LYS A 37 -14.10 42.62 9.93
N GLY A 38 -14.78 43.61 9.36
CA GLY A 38 -15.36 43.55 8.03
C GLY A 38 -14.34 43.16 6.96
N LEU A 39 -14.77 42.27 6.06
CA LEU A 39 -14.02 41.95 4.85
C LEU A 39 -14.96 42.10 3.66
N SER A 40 -14.70 43.13 2.86
CA SER A 40 -15.17 43.27 1.50
C SER A 40 -14.55 42.16 0.64
N THR A 41 -15.35 41.24 0.13
CA THR A 41 -15.08 40.43 -1.07
C THR A 41 -16.32 39.59 -1.37
N ASN A 42 -16.85 39.66 -2.59
CA ASN A 42 -17.81 38.70 -3.11
C ASN A 42 -17.11 37.34 -3.27
N ILE A 43 -16.94 36.63 -2.16
CA ILE A 43 -16.41 35.27 -2.12
C ILE A 43 -17.51 34.34 -2.64
N THR A 44 -17.20 33.53 -3.64
CA THR A 44 -18.16 32.54 -4.14
C THR A 44 -18.41 31.49 -3.07
N ARG A 45 -19.59 30.84 -3.09
CA ARG A 45 -19.91 29.74 -2.16
C ARG A 45 -18.86 28.62 -2.20
N VAL A 46 -18.21 28.43 -3.36
CA VAL A 46 -17.10 27.48 -3.56
C VAL A 46 -15.87 27.91 -2.76
N GLN A 47 -15.41 29.15 -2.93
CA GLN A 47 -14.25 29.69 -2.21
C GLN A 47 -14.46 29.70 -0.69
N TYR A 48 -15.69 29.96 -0.22
CA TYR A 48 -16.01 29.87 1.21
C TYR A 48 -15.88 28.43 1.72
N SER A 49 -16.45 27.45 1.01
CA SER A 49 -16.34 26.03 1.36
C SER A 49 -14.88 25.55 1.37
N GLU A 50 -14.09 25.95 0.38
CA GLU A 50 -12.65 25.68 0.32
C GLU A 50 -11.91 26.27 1.52
N GLN A 51 -12.22 27.51 1.90
CA GLN A 51 -11.60 28.16 3.05
C GLN A 51 -11.95 27.44 4.37
N GLN A 52 -13.20 27.01 4.55
CA GLN A 52 -13.62 26.24 5.72
C GLN A 52 -12.97 24.86 5.74
N PHE A 53 -12.89 24.20 4.60
CA PHE A 53 -12.22 22.92 4.44
C PHE A 53 -10.73 23.03 4.79
N MET A 54 -10.02 24.03 4.27
CA MET A 54 -8.60 24.25 4.58
C MET A 54 -8.36 24.63 6.05
N LYS A 55 -9.27 25.38 6.67
CA LYS A 55 -9.25 25.61 8.13
C LYS A 55 -9.38 24.31 8.91
N TRP A 56 -10.29 23.43 8.47
CA TRP A 56 -10.44 22.10 9.06
C TRP A 56 -9.19 21.25 8.85
N VAL A 57 -8.63 21.19 7.64
CA VAL A 57 -7.36 20.47 7.33
C VAL A 57 -6.22 20.95 8.24
N ASN A 58 -6.04 22.27 8.37
CA ASN A 58 -5.01 22.84 9.24
C ASN A 58 -5.26 22.49 10.72
N PHE A 59 -6.53 22.55 11.15
CA PHE A 59 -6.91 22.14 12.50
C PHE A 59 -6.60 20.67 12.73
N VAL A 60 -7.08 19.74 11.89
CA VAL A 60 -6.84 18.30 12.07
C VAL A 60 -5.36 17.94 11.93
N GLY A 61 -4.62 18.61 11.03
CA GLY A 61 -3.17 18.46 10.93
C GLY A 61 -2.43 18.93 12.18
N SER A 62 -2.94 19.96 12.88
CA SER A 62 -2.36 20.48 14.12
C SER A 62 -2.60 19.59 15.35
N LEU A 63 -3.61 18.70 15.30
CA LEU A 63 -4.05 17.90 16.45
C LEU A 63 -3.05 16.81 16.90
N LYS A 64 -1.82 16.77 16.39
CA LYS A 64 -0.79 15.76 16.71
C LYS A 64 -1.37 14.33 16.68
N HIS A 65 -2.28 14.05 15.75
CA HIS A 65 -2.91 12.74 15.56
C HIS A 65 -1.94 11.67 15.05
N SER A 66 -0.67 12.01 14.83
CA SER A 66 0.36 11.03 14.53
C SER A 66 0.49 10.04 15.68
N VAL A 67 -0.18 8.90 15.54
CA VAL A 67 0.10 7.66 16.28
C VAL A 67 1.53 7.17 15.99
N PHE A 68 2.16 7.66 14.93
CA PHE A 68 3.57 7.47 14.66
C PHE A 68 4.40 8.35 15.61
N LYS A 69 4.94 7.73 16.65
CA LYS A 69 6.04 8.30 17.44
C LYS A 69 7.28 8.35 16.54
N SER A 70 8.15 9.34 16.77
CA SER A 70 9.49 9.35 16.17
C SER A 70 10.13 7.98 16.37
N ALA A 71 10.51 7.31 15.28
CA ALA A 71 11.16 6.02 15.35
C ALA A 71 12.45 6.18 16.15
N LYS A 72 12.49 5.61 17.36
CA LYS A 72 13.69 5.58 18.21
C LYS A 72 14.61 4.41 17.85
N ASN A 73 14.18 3.54 16.93
CA ASN A 73 14.99 2.43 16.44
C ASN A 73 16.18 2.98 15.66
N LYS A 74 17.37 2.93 16.26
CA LYS A 74 18.61 3.06 15.51
C LYS A 74 18.71 1.86 14.57
N LEU A 75 18.87 2.12 13.27
CA LEU A 75 19.19 1.10 12.27
C LEU A 75 20.64 0.63 12.47
N VAL A 76 20.93 -0.06 13.56
CA VAL A 76 22.21 -0.75 13.70
C VAL A 76 22.00 -2.12 13.08
N ALA A 77 22.63 -2.35 11.93
CA ALA A 77 22.68 -3.68 11.35
C ALA A 77 23.43 -4.60 12.31
N SER A 78 22.82 -5.72 12.70
CA SER A 78 23.52 -6.75 13.46
C SER A 78 24.43 -7.57 12.54
N TYR A 79 24.06 -7.67 11.26
CA TYR A 79 24.77 -8.45 10.28
C TYR A 79 24.56 -7.87 8.87
N THR A 80 25.56 -7.97 8.00
CA THR A 80 25.49 -7.55 6.59
C THR A 80 25.94 -8.69 5.70
N LEU A 81 25.18 -8.97 4.64
CA LEU A 81 25.50 -9.92 3.58
C LEU A 81 25.65 -9.17 2.26
N HIS A 82 26.55 -9.62 1.40
CA HIS A 82 26.78 -9.09 0.07
C HIS A 82 26.31 -10.08 -1.00
N VAL A 83 25.47 -9.61 -1.90
CA VAL A 83 25.03 -10.36 -3.08
C VAL A 83 25.65 -9.71 -4.32
N ASP A 84 26.52 -10.43 -5.02
CA ASP A 84 27.18 -9.97 -6.24
C ASP A 84 27.10 -11.07 -7.31
N LYS A 85 26.94 -10.70 -8.58
CA LYS A 85 26.94 -11.68 -9.67
C LYS A 85 28.32 -12.30 -9.88
N ASP A 86 29.38 -11.64 -9.45
CA ASP A 86 30.73 -12.21 -9.38
C ASP A 86 30.88 -13.03 -8.08
N PRO A 87 31.04 -14.37 -8.18
CA PRO A 87 31.24 -15.23 -7.01
C PRO A 87 32.47 -14.85 -6.15
N GLY A 88 33.43 -14.11 -6.70
CA GLY A 88 34.61 -13.64 -5.95
C GLY A 88 34.38 -12.34 -5.16
N ALA A 89 33.27 -11.64 -5.37
CA ALA A 89 33.01 -10.30 -4.83
C ALA A 89 31.85 -10.22 -3.82
N GLY A 90 31.03 -11.27 -3.73
CA GLY A 90 29.89 -11.38 -2.80
C GLY A 90 29.93 -12.64 -1.95
N ASP A 91 29.16 -12.63 -0.85
CA ASP A 91 28.91 -13.82 -0.05
C ASP A 91 27.99 -14.82 -0.79
N PHE A 92 27.13 -14.29 -1.67
CA PHE A 92 26.18 -15.04 -2.48
C PHE A 92 26.04 -14.45 -3.89
N THR A 93 25.59 -15.27 -4.84
CA THR A 93 25.30 -14.83 -6.22
C THR A 93 23.84 -14.55 -6.50
N SER A 94 22.94 -14.95 -5.59
CA SER A 94 21.50 -14.69 -5.67
C SER A 94 20.96 -14.09 -4.38
N ILE A 95 19.86 -13.36 -4.50
CA ILE A 95 19.17 -12.77 -3.35
C ILE A 95 18.49 -13.86 -2.53
N GLN A 96 17.89 -14.86 -3.20
CA GLN A 96 17.22 -15.97 -2.54
C GLN A 96 18.19 -16.81 -1.70
N GLU A 97 19.39 -17.14 -2.21
CA GLU A 97 20.40 -17.89 -1.42
C GLU A 97 20.84 -17.12 -0.17
N ALA A 98 21.05 -15.80 -0.28
CA ALA A 98 21.38 -14.97 0.87
C ALA A 98 20.27 -15.00 1.93
N ILE A 99 19.00 -14.93 1.51
CA ILE A 99 17.86 -15.09 2.43
C ILE A 99 17.84 -16.49 3.03
N ASP A 100 18.08 -17.54 2.24
CA ASP A 100 18.04 -18.93 2.66
C ASP A 100 19.15 -19.31 3.64
N SER A 101 20.29 -18.64 3.59
CA SER A 101 21.38 -18.78 4.55
C SER A 101 21.03 -18.34 5.98
N LEU A 102 20.01 -17.48 6.13
CA LEU A 102 19.59 -16.98 7.44
C LEU A 102 18.87 -18.06 8.25
N PRO A 103 18.97 -18.02 9.60
CA PRO A 103 18.23 -18.91 10.47
C PRO A 103 16.73 -18.89 10.17
N PHE A 104 16.06 -20.02 10.43
CA PHE A 104 14.62 -20.15 10.22
C PHE A 104 13.81 -19.06 10.92
N ILE A 105 14.23 -18.67 12.13
CA ILE A 105 13.70 -17.52 12.87
C ILE A 105 14.79 -16.44 12.92
N ASN A 106 14.53 -15.29 12.29
CA ASN A 106 15.43 -14.14 12.37
C ASN A 106 14.90 -13.07 13.32
N LEU A 107 15.67 -12.74 14.35
CA LEU A 107 15.29 -11.79 15.40
C LEU A 107 16.06 -10.46 15.32
N VAL A 108 17.03 -10.35 14.41
CA VAL A 108 17.95 -9.22 14.32
C VAL A 108 17.94 -8.60 12.93
N ARG A 109 18.30 -7.31 12.84
CA ARG A 109 18.38 -6.60 11.56
C ARG A 109 19.54 -7.16 10.72
N VAL A 110 19.19 -7.78 9.59
CA VAL A 110 20.16 -8.21 8.57
C VAL A 110 20.02 -7.30 7.35
N VAL A 111 21.14 -6.75 6.88
CA VAL A 111 21.19 -5.96 5.65
C VAL A 111 21.80 -6.81 4.55
N ILE A 112 21.03 -7.10 3.51
CA ILE A 112 21.50 -7.76 2.30
C ILE A 112 21.77 -6.66 1.27
N LYS A 113 23.05 -6.36 1.06
CA LYS A 113 23.52 -5.41 0.04
C LYS A 113 23.61 -6.13 -1.29
N VAL A 114 22.76 -5.72 -2.22
CA VAL A 114 22.70 -6.28 -3.57
C VAL A 114 23.44 -5.35 -4.50
N HIS A 115 24.56 -5.82 -5.04
CA HIS A 115 25.43 -5.02 -5.90
C HIS A 115 24.79 -4.78 -7.28
N ALA A 116 25.49 -4.03 -8.12
CA ALA A 116 25.00 -3.70 -9.46
C ALA A 116 24.86 -4.97 -10.30
N GLY A 117 23.69 -5.17 -10.89
CA GLY A 117 23.39 -6.35 -11.69
C GLY A 117 21.91 -6.50 -11.97
N VAL A 118 21.63 -7.33 -12.99
CA VAL A 118 20.29 -7.85 -13.27
C VAL A 118 20.21 -9.28 -12.74
N TYR A 119 19.34 -9.47 -11.75
CA TYR A 119 19.08 -10.73 -11.05
C TYR A 119 17.76 -11.29 -11.58
N THR A 120 17.85 -12.32 -12.42
CA THR A 120 16.66 -13.00 -12.97
C THR A 120 16.31 -14.16 -12.08
N GLU A 121 15.56 -13.90 -11.02
CA GLU A 121 15.19 -14.88 -10.00
C GLU A 121 13.82 -14.54 -9.39
N LYS A 122 13.15 -15.55 -8.82
CA LYS A 122 12.03 -15.32 -7.89
C LYS A 122 12.57 -15.29 -6.48
N VAL A 123 12.12 -14.30 -5.71
CA VAL A 123 12.49 -14.17 -4.30
C VAL A 123 11.26 -14.29 -3.42
N ASN A 124 11.36 -15.08 -2.35
CA ASN A 124 10.34 -15.20 -1.33
C ASN A 124 10.97 -15.13 0.06
N ILE A 125 10.59 -14.11 0.83
CA ILE A 125 10.95 -13.98 2.24
C ILE A 125 9.84 -14.64 3.09
N PRO A 126 10.13 -15.75 3.78
CA PRO A 126 9.16 -16.44 4.62
C PRO A 126 8.77 -15.64 5.86
N PRO A 127 7.60 -15.91 6.48
CA PRO A 127 7.09 -15.10 7.60
C PRO A 127 8.01 -14.96 8.81
N LEU A 128 8.81 -15.99 9.12
CA LEU A 128 9.68 -16.02 10.31
C LEU A 128 11.06 -15.38 10.10
N LYS A 129 11.35 -14.86 8.91
CA LYS A 129 12.60 -14.15 8.60
C LYS A 129 12.44 -12.62 8.68
N SER A 130 12.08 -12.12 9.86
CA SER A 130 11.78 -10.69 10.10
C SER A 130 13.03 -9.82 10.02
N TYR A 131 12.85 -8.49 10.00
CA TYR A 131 13.95 -7.52 10.08
C TYR A 131 14.99 -7.61 8.93
N ILE A 132 14.61 -8.13 7.76
CA ILE A 132 15.47 -8.10 6.58
C ILE A 132 15.43 -6.72 5.92
N THR A 133 16.59 -6.22 5.51
CA THR A 133 16.74 -5.04 4.65
C THR A 133 17.40 -5.44 3.35
N ILE A 134 16.79 -5.10 2.23
CA ILE A 134 17.40 -5.22 0.89
C ILE A 134 17.88 -3.84 0.46
N GLU A 135 19.16 -3.70 0.17
CA GLU A 135 19.77 -2.43 -0.23
C GLU A 135 20.51 -2.59 -1.55
N GLY A 136 19.97 -1.99 -2.62
CA GLY A 136 20.60 -2.01 -3.94
C GLY A 136 21.65 -0.91 -4.12
N ALA A 137 22.48 -1.04 -5.15
CA ALA A 137 23.47 -0.03 -5.54
C ALA A 137 22.89 1.19 -6.28
N GLY A 138 21.55 1.25 -6.41
CA GLY A 138 20.82 2.24 -7.20
C GLY A 138 19.78 1.57 -8.09
N THR A 139 18.63 2.21 -8.29
CA THR A 139 17.50 1.61 -9.03
C THR A 139 17.81 1.29 -10.48
N ASP A 140 18.70 2.06 -11.11
CA ASP A 140 19.10 1.84 -12.51
C ASP A 140 20.27 0.85 -12.63
N LYS A 141 20.81 0.39 -11.49
CA LYS A 141 21.97 -0.50 -11.42
C LYS A 141 21.62 -1.89 -10.88
N THR A 142 20.68 -1.97 -9.95
CA THR A 142 20.29 -3.23 -9.30
C THR A 142 18.82 -3.51 -9.60
N ILE A 143 18.57 -4.54 -10.40
CA ILE A 143 17.23 -4.94 -10.87
C ILE A 143 17.03 -6.42 -10.56
N VAL A 144 15.98 -6.74 -9.80
CA VAL A 144 15.46 -8.12 -9.68
C VAL A 144 14.23 -8.26 -10.58
N LYS A 145 14.23 -9.29 -11.44
CA LYS A 145 13.17 -9.48 -12.43
C LYS A 145 12.74 -10.93 -12.59
N TRP A 146 11.45 -11.11 -12.84
CA TRP A 146 10.86 -12.37 -13.27
C TRP A 146 9.67 -12.12 -14.21
N GLY A 147 9.05 -13.17 -14.74
CA GLY A 147 8.03 -13.06 -15.80
C GLY A 147 6.80 -13.94 -15.60
N ASP A 148 6.41 -14.21 -14.36
CA ASP A 148 5.21 -15.02 -14.08
C ASP A 148 3.94 -14.18 -14.23
N THR A 149 2.90 -14.84 -14.71
CA THR A 149 1.53 -14.33 -14.71
C THR A 149 0.66 -15.19 -13.80
N ALA A 150 -0.55 -14.75 -13.50
CA ALA A 150 -1.52 -15.56 -12.76
C ALA A 150 -1.83 -16.91 -13.44
N GLN A 151 -1.69 -16.99 -14.77
CA GLN A 151 -1.86 -18.23 -15.54
C GLN A 151 -0.62 -19.12 -15.62
N THR A 152 0.55 -18.65 -15.20
CA THR A 152 1.76 -19.48 -15.22
C THR A 152 1.50 -20.78 -14.43
N PRO A 153 1.79 -21.97 -14.99
CA PRO A 153 1.63 -23.23 -14.25
C PRO A 153 2.57 -23.27 -13.04
N GLY A 154 2.00 -23.51 -11.87
CA GLY A 154 2.74 -23.74 -10.64
C GLY A 154 3.21 -25.19 -10.50
N PRO A 155 3.90 -25.53 -9.40
CA PRO A 155 4.49 -26.87 -9.19
C PRO A 155 3.50 -28.04 -9.22
N ASN A 156 2.22 -27.78 -8.94
CA ASN A 156 1.14 -28.78 -8.98
C ASN A 156 0.35 -28.78 -10.30
N GLY A 157 0.87 -28.10 -11.33
CA GLY A 157 0.22 -27.93 -12.64
C GLY A 157 -0.96 -26.96 -12.65
N ARG A 158 -1.34 -26.39 -11.50
CA ARG A 158 -2.41 -25.38 -11.41
C ARG A 158 -1.85 -23.97 -11.61
N PRO A 159 -2.63 -23.01 -12.14
CA PRO A 159 -2.21 -21.63 -12.24
C PRO A 159 -1.72 -21.06 -10.90
N LEU A 160 -0.61 -20.32 -10.91
CA LEU A 160 -0.06 -19.65 -9.72
C LEU A 160 -1.06 -18.66 -9.07
N GLY A 161 -1.97 -18.12 -9.88
CA GLY A 161 -2.82 -17.00 -9.49
C GLY A 161 -2.01 -15.70 -9.30
N THR A 162 -2.72 -14.58 -9.13
CA THR A 162 -2.07 -13.27 -8.93
C THR A 162 -1.09 -13.30 -7.75
N TYR A 163 -1.47 -13.95 -6.64
CA TYR A 163 -0.64 -14.06 -5.44
C TYR A 163 0.72 -14.74 -5.70
N GLY A 164 0.72 -15.82 -6.50
CA GLY A 164 1.91 -16.59 -6.83
C GLY A 164 2.76 -16.00 -7.95
N SER A 165 2.22 -15.06 -8.72
CA SER A 165 2.92 -14.41 -9.85
C SER A 165 4.03 -13.43 -9.44
N ALA A 166 4.13 -13.10 -8.15
CA ALA A 166 5.09 -12.12 -7.65
C ALA A 166 6.55 -12.49 -7.98
N THR A 167 7.28 -11.56 -8.58
CA THR A 167 8.74 -11.65 -8.74
C THR A 167 9.43 -11.63 -7.38
N PHE A 168 9.01 -10.69 -6.52
CA PHE A 168 9.51 -10.56 -5.15
C PHE A 168 8.36 -10.62 -4.15
N ALA A 169 8.33 -11.64 -3.31
CA ALA A 169 7.29 -11.88 -2.31
C ALA A 169 7.85 -11.69 -0.89
N VAL A 170 7.27 -10.77 -0.14
CA VAL A 170 7.62 -10.53 1.27
C VAL A 170 6.47 -10.91 2.16
N ASN A 171 6.70 -11.85 3.08
CA ASN A 171 5.70 -12.28 4.05
C ASN A 171 6.14 -12.03 5.50
N SER A 172 7.22 -11.27 5.71
CA SER A 172 7.82 -11.06 7.04
C SER A 172 7.82 -9.58 7.47
N PRO A 173 7.53 -9.28 8.75
CA PRO A 173 7.41 -7.91 9.23
C PRO A 173 8.76 -7.20 9.38
N TYR A 174 8.69 -5.88 9.50
CA TYR A 174 9.87 -5.00 9.67
C TYR A 174 10.82 -4.97 8.46
N PHE A 175 10.32 -5.37 7.29
CA PHE A 175 11.04 -5.38 6.03
C PHE A 175 11.39 -3.96 5.57
N LEU A 176 12.59 -3.79 5.05
CA LEU A 176 13.01 -2.55 4.40
C LEU A 176 13.58 -2.85 3.01
N ALA A 177 13.26 -2.00 2.03
CA ALA A 177 13.94 -1.99 0.74
C ALA A 177 14.44 -0.58 0.40
N LYS A 178 15.63 -0.49 -0.18
CA LYS A 178 16.24 0.77 -0.60
C LYS A 178 16.91 0.63 -1.96
N ASN A 179 16.74 1.64 -2.81
CA ASN A 179 17.55 1.85 -4.01
C ASN A 179 17.66 0.63 -4.94
N ILE A 180 16.56 -0.11 -5.11
CA ILE A 180 16.48 -1.33 -5.92
C ILE A 180 15.21 -1.32 -6.79
N THR A 181 15.28 -1.96 -7.95
CA THR A 181 14.14 -2.14 -8.85
C THR A 181 13.59 -3.56 -8.77
N PHE A 182 12.29 -3.68 -8.53
CA PHE A 182 11.52 -4.92 -8.63
C PHE A 182 10.71 -4.89 -9.93
N GLN A 183 10.87 -5.92 -10.77
CA GLN A 183 10.25 -5.93 -12.10
C GLN A 183 9.54 -7.24 -12.41
N ASN A 184 8.30 -7.16 -12.86
CA ASN A 184 7.70 -8.23 -13.66
C ASN A 184 7.80 -7.88 -15.14
N THR A 185 8.36 -8.77 -15.97
CA THR A 185 8.63 -8.51 -17.38
C THR A 185 7.42 -8.76 -18.30
N THR A 186 6.28 -9.16 -17.74
CA THR A 186 5.05 -9.38 -18.52
C THR A 186 4.58 -8.06 -19.15
N PRO A 187 4.33 -8.01 -20.47
CA PRO A 187 3.90 -6.79 -21.14
C PRO A 187 2.46 -6.41 -20.80
N VAL A 188 2.05 -5.20 -21.19
CA VAL A 188 0.66 -4.75 -21.09
C VAL A 188 -0.26 -5.73 -21.81
N PRO A 189 -1.23 -6.34 -21.12
CA PRO A 189 -2.11 -7.31 -21.74
C PRO A 189 -3.11 -6.64 -22.67
N ALA A 190 -3.56 -7.37 -23.69
CA ALA A 190 -4.68 -6.95 -24.51
C ALA A 190 -5.96 -6.79 -23.65
N PRO A 191 -6.87 -5.85 -23.99
CA PRO A 191 -8.13 -5.71 -23.29
C PRO A 191 -8.91 -7.03 -23.23
N GLY A 192 -9.39 -7.38 -22.02
CA GLY A 192 -10.15 -8.62 -21.79
C GLY A 192 -9.31 -9.90 -21.68
N ALA A 193 -7.98 -9.81 -21.74
CA ALA A 193 -7.12 -10.98 -21.55
C ALA A 193 -7.29 -11.58 -20.15
N VAL A 194 -7.45 -12.90 -20.09
CA VAL A 194 -7.64 -13.64 -18.84
C VAL A 194 -6.29 -14.05 -18.28
N GLY A 195 -6.12 -13.93 -16.95
CA GLY A 195 -4.98 -14.50 -16.23
C GLY A 195 -3.63 -13.80 -16.48
N LYS A 196 -3.65 -12.55 -16.96
CA LYS A 196 -2.44 -11.77 -17.27
C LYS A 196 -1.95 -10.85 -16.15
N GLN A 197 -2.56 -10.95 -14.96
CA GLN A 197 -2.05 -10.29 -13.76
C GLN A 197 -0.61 -10.75 -13.51
N ALA A 198 0.30 -9.81 -13.23
CA ALA A 198 1.72 -10.09 -13.19
C ALA A 198 2.44 -9.19 -12.19
N VAL A 199 2.61 -9.70 -10.97
CA VAL A 199 3.07 -8.92 -9.83
C VAL A 199 4.60 -8.76 -9.84
N ALA A 200 5.09 -7.53 -9.70
CA ALA A 200 6.51 -7.23 -9.53
C ALA A 200 6.93 -7.40 -8.07
N LEU A 201 6.15 -6.82 -7.14
CA LEU A 201 6.36 -7.02 -5.70
C LEU A 201 5.04 -7.25 -4.98
N ARG A 202 5.04 -8.24 -4.08
CA ARG A 202 3.97 -8.46 -3.11
C ARG A 202 4.49 -8.29 -1.70
N ILE A 203 3.78 -7.51 -0.87
CA ILE A 203 4.06 -7.38 0.56
C ILE A 203 2.83 -7.78 1.38
N SER A 204 3.00 -8.85 2.17
CA SER A 204 2.00 -9.45 3.05
C SER A 204 2.52 -9.46 4.50
N ALA A 205 2.91 -8.32 5.06
CA ALA A 205 3.47 -8.27 6.41
C ALA A 205 3.43 -6.87 7.01
N ASP A 206 3.41 -6.77 8.34
CA ASP A 206 3.29 -5.47 8.98
C ASP A 206 4.62 -4.70 9.11
N THR A 207 4.52 -3.37 9.14
CA THR A 207 5.65 -2.44 9.36
C THR A 207 6.75 -2.58 8.29
N ALA A 208 6.40 -2.42 7.01
CA ALA A 208 7.38 -2.40 5.92
C ALA A 208 7.65 -0.97 5.42
N ALA A 209 8.85 -0.72 4.90
CA ALA A 209 9.12 0.53 4.18
C ALA A 209 10.00 0.35 2.94
N PHE A 210 9.73 1.17 1.94
CA PHE A 210 10.42 1.20 0.65
C PHE A 210 10.88 2.62 0.39
N VAL A 211 12.17 2.83 0.14
CA VAL A 211 12.74 4.17 -0.02
C VAL A 211 13.58 4.23 -1.29
N GLY A 212 13.19 5.08 -2.24
CA GLY A 212 13.91 5.22 -3.51
C GLY A 212 13.89 3.93 -4.33
N CYS A 213 12.82 3.14 -4.27
CA CYS A 213 12.68 1.89 -5.05
C CYS A 213 11.90 2.12 -6.34
N LYS A 214 12.10 1.25 -7.33
CA LYS A 214 11.21 1.17 -8.51
C LYS A 214 10.41 -0.13 -8.52
N PHE A 215 9.15 -0.04 -8.94
CA PHE A 215 8.26 -1.16 -9.16
C PHE A 215 7.78 -1.09 -10.60
N LEU A 216 8.20 -2.05 -11.42
CA LEU A 216 7.96 -2.06 -12.86
C LEU A 216 7.12 -3.26 -13.25
N GLY A 217 6.01 -3.03 -13.94
CA GLY A 217 5.11 -4.08 -14.40
C GLY A 217 4.02 -3.49 -15.27
N ALA A 218 3.00 -4.29 -15.55
CA ALA A 218 1.83 -3.85 -16.30
C ALA A 218 0.56 -3.96 -15.46
N GLN A 219 -0.17 -5.07 -15.58
CA GLN A 219 -1.34 -5.33 -14.74
C GLN A 219 -0.90 -5.88 -13.38
N ASP A 220 -1.45 -5.31 -12.30
CA ASP A 220 -1.23 -5.75 -10.92
C ASP A 220 0.25 -5.63 -10.46
N THR A 221 0.98 -4.57 -10.84
CA THR A 221 2.42 -4.41 -10.56
C THR A 221 2.79 -4.52 -9.06
N LEU A 222 2.16 -3.74 -8.19
CA LEU A 222 2.43 -3.68 -6.75
C LEU A 222 1.24 -4.25 -5.99
N TYR A 223 1.42 -5.45 -5.47
CA TYR A 223 0.44 -6.10 -4.60
C TYR A 223 0.72 -5.73 -3.13
N ASP A 224 0.16 -4.59 -2.74
CA ASP A 224 0.20 -4.03 -1.41
C ASP A 224 -0.83 -4.71 -0.49
N HIS A 225 -0.61 -6.01 -0.27
CA HIS A 225 -1.64 -6.97 0.12
C HIS A 225 -2.21 -6.74 1.52
N LEU A 226 -1.37 -6.75 2.56
CA LEU A 226 -1.78 -6.68 3.96
C LEU A 226 -0.64 -6.13 4.83
N GLY A 227 -0.96 -5.23 5.76
CA GLY A 227 -0.01 -4.66 6.72
C GLY A 227 0.00 -3.13 6.69
N ARG A 228 0.92 -2.53 7.44
CA ARG A 228 1.19 -1.08 7.41
C ARG A 228 2.48 -0.81 6.65
N HIS A 229 2.40 -0.06 5.56
CA HIS A 229 3.57 0.18 4.69
C HIS A 229 3.80 1.66 4.41
N TYR A 230 5.07 2.00 4.22
CA TYR A 230 5.49 3.34 3.86
C TYR A 230 6.37 3.31 2.61
N TYR A 231 5.96 4.04 1.58
CA TYR A 231 6.67 4.18 0.32
C TYR A 231 7.12 5.63 0.20
N LYS A 232 8.43 5.86 0.09
CA LYS A 232 9.01 7.20 0.02
C LYS A 232 9.89 7.34 -1.21
N ASP A 233 9.66 8.39 -1.99
CA ASP A 233 10.48 8.73 -3.17
C ASP A 233 10.59 7.55 -4.16
N CYS A 234 9.55 6.71 -4.24
CA CYS A 234 9.51 5.54 -5.10
C CYS A 234 8.93 5.87 -6.48
N TYR A 235 9.30 5.08 -7.49
CA TYR A 235 8.66 5.09 -8.81
C TYR A 235 7.84 3.81 -8.99
N ILE A 236 6.58 3.93 -9.40
CA ILE A 236 5.66 2.81 -9.58
C ILE A 236 5.04 2.91 -10.96
N GLU A 237 5.21 1.88 -11.77
CA GLU A 237 4.74 1.83 -13.16
C GLU A 237 3.76 0.68 -13.41
N GLY A 238 2.69 0.96 -14.16
CA GLY A 238 1.78 -0.09 -14.63
C GLY A 238 0.61 0.42 -15.44
N SER A 239 -0.34 -0.45 -15.72
CA SER A 239 -1.48 -0.15 -16.59
C SER A 239 -2.82 -0.29 -15.87
N VAL A 240 -3.18 -1.49 -15.44
CA VAL A 240 -4.46 -1.82 -14.82
C VAL A 240 -4.22 -2.26 -13.38
N ASP A 241 -4.93 -1.64 -12.44
CA ASP A 241 -4.91 -1.96 -11.01
C ASP A 241 -3.49 -2.07 -10.44
N PHE A 242 -2.56 -1.25 -10.93
CA PHE A 242 -1.14 -1.53 -10.72
C PHE A 242 -0.65 -1.21 -9.31
N ILE A 243 -1.49 -0.61 -8.46
CA ILE A 243 -1.35 -0.57 -7.00
C ILE A 243 -2.64 -1.13 -6.38
N PHE A 244 -2.58 -2.34 -5.82
CA PHE A 244 -3.79 -3.01 -5.34
C PHE A 244 -3.54 -3.80 -4.06
N GLY A 245 -4.61 -4.11 -3.32
CA GLY A 245 -4.55 -4.80 -2.04
C GLY A 245 -5.38 -4.13 -0.95
N ASN A 246 -5.16 -4.53 0.31
CA ASN A 246 -5.92 -4.05 1.47
C ASN A 246 -5.01 -3.66 2.64
N SER A 247 -3.80 -3.17 2.37
CA SER A 247 -2.92 -2.60 3.40
C SER A 247 -3.41 -1.22 3.89
N LEU A 248 -2.78 -0.74 4.96
CA LEU A 248 -2.78 0.68 5.36
C LEU A 248 -1.45 1.30 4.90
N SER A 249 -1.48 2.05 3.81
CA SER A 249 -0.25 2.52 3.17
C SER A 249 -0.20 4.02 2.92
N LEU A 250 0.98 4.58 3.16
CA LEU A 250 1.33 5.95 2.79
C LEU A 250 2.40 5.92 1.69
N PHE A 251 2.08 6.55 0.57
CA PHE A 251 2.97 6.86 -0.53
C PHE A 251 3.29 8.35 -0.48
N GLU A 252 4.54 8.71 -0.19
CA GLU A 252 4.99 10.09 -0.04
C GLU A 252 6.07 10.42 -1.07
N GLY A 253 5.90 11.52 -1.81
CA GLY A 253 6.88 11.95 -2.80
C GLY A 253 7.05 10.97 -3.98
N CYS A 254 6.14 10.02 -4.14
CA CYS A 254 6.26 8.98 -5.16
C CYS A 254 5.86 9.46 -6.55
N HIS A 255 6.46 8.87 -7.57
CA HIS A 255 6.09 9.05 -8.97
C HIS A 255 5.36 7.81 -9.46
N VAL A 256 4.07 7.97 -9.73
CA VAL A 256 3.16 6.95 -10.23
C VAL A 256 3.00 7.17 -11.74
N HIS A 257 3.41 6.21 -12.55
CA HIS A 257 3.47 6.35 -14.00
C HIS A 257 2.63 5.28 -14.71
N ALA A 258 1.61 5.71 -15.44
CA ALA A 258 0.74 4.83 -16.19
C ALA A 258 1.32 4.54 -17.58
N ILE A 259 1.36 3.27 -17.96
CA ILE A 259 1.71 2.79 -19.31
C ILE A 259 0.50 2.14 -20.00
N ALA A 260 -0.71 2.60 -19.67
CA ALA A 260 -1.92 2.06 -20.25
C ALA A 260 -2.02 2.45 -21.74
N GLN A 261 -2.39 1.49 -22.59
CA GLN A 261 -2.57 1.72 -24.02
C GLN A 261 -3.93 2.36 -24.35
N ASN A 262 -4.99 1.94 -23.65
CA ASN A 262 -6.35 2.43 -23.85
C ASN A 262 -6.91 3.00 -22.55
N THR A 263 -7.30 2.11 -21.64
CA THR A 263 -7.85 2.46 -20.33
C THR A 263 -7.08 1.72 -19.26
N GLY A 264 -6.90 2.35 -18.11
CA GLY A 264 -6.23 1.75 -16.97
C GLY A 264 -6.84 2.20 -15.64
N ALA A 265 -6.20 1.75 -14.57
CA ALA A 265 -6.53 2.22 -13.23
C ALA A 265 -5.27 2.25 -12.36
N VAL A 266 -5.09 3.36 -11.65
CA VAL A 266 -3.97 3.52 -10.73
C VAL A 266 -4.10 2.58 -9.54
N THR A 267 -5.28 2.57 -8.91
CA THR A 267 -5.50 1.78 -7.69
C THR A 267 -6.65 0.79 -7.80
N ALA A 268 -6.54 -0.32 -7.08
CA ALA A 268 -7.67 -1.21 -6.79
C ALA A 268 -7.65 -1.62 -5.31
N GLN A 269 -8.18 -0.75 -4.46
CA GLN A 269 -8.13 -0.95 -3.01
C GLN A 269 -9.29 -1.87 -2.56
N GLY A 270 -8.95 -2.88 -1.77
CA GLY A 270 -9.76 -4.05 -1.43
C GLY A 270 -10.45 -4.03 -0.05
N ARG A 271 -10.62 -2.86 0.58
CA ARG A 271 -11.25 -2.75 1.91
C ARG A 271 -12.67 -3.29 1.90
N SER A 272 -12.93 -4.23 2.81
CA SER A 272 -14.15 -5.04 2.81
C SER A 272 -15.16 -4.63 3.87
N SER A 273 -14.78 -3.81 4.84
CA SER A 273 -15.68 -3.32 5.89
C SER A 273 -15.30 -1.92 6.41
N MET A 274 -16.26 -1.20 6.99
CA MET A 274 -15.99 0.07 7.68
C MET A 274 -15.12 -0.08 8.94
N LEU A 275 -15.04 -1.30 9.50
CA LEU A 275 -14.26 -1.58 10.71
C LEU A 275 -12.77 -1.75 10.43
N GLU A 276 -12.39 -2.08 9.19
CA GLU A 276 -11.00 -2.12 8.77
C GLU A 276 -10.41 -0.70 8.74
N ASP A 277 -9.22 -0.52 9.30
CA ASP A 277 -8.48 0.74 9.19
C ASP A 277 -7.41 0.67 8.10
N THR A 278 -7.83 0.29 6.90
CA THR A 278 -6.97 0.11 5.72
C THR A 278 -7.29 1.15 4.65
N GLY A 279 -6.39 1.33 3.69
CA GLY A 279 -6.53 2.33 2.63
C GLY A 279 -5.19 2.82 2.11
N PHE A 280 -5.22 3.48 0.97
CA PHE A 280 -4.03 4.04 0.34
C PHE A 280 -4.06 5.57 0.43
N SER A 281 -2.96 6.18 0.85
CA SER A 281 -2.79 7.62 0.89
C SER A 281 -1.58 8.04 0.06
N PHE A 282 -1.78 8.90 -0.92
CA PHE A 282 -0.75 9.47 -1.77
C PHE A 282 -0.57 10.94 -1.40
N VAL A 283 0.63 11.34 -1.00
CA VAL A 283 0.91 12.70 -0.49
C VAL A 283 2.12 13.26 -1.22
N ASN A 284 1.96 14.45 -1.82
CA ASN A 284 3.01 15.10 -2.61
C ASN A 284 3.54 14.21 -3.75
N CYS A 285 2.69 13.36 -4.32
CA CYS A 285 3.04 12.45 -5.40
C CYS A 285 2.86 13.11 -6.77
N LYS A 286 3.23 12.38 -7.83
CA LYS A 286 2.88 12.70 -9.22
C LYS A 286 2.22 11.50 -9.87
N VAL A 287 1.10 11.69 -10.55
CA VAL A 287 0.45 10.71 -11.41
C VAL A 287 0.61 11.20 -12.85
N THR A 288 1.30 10.42 -13.68
CA THR A 288 1.65 10.78 -15.06
C THR A 288 1.46 9.58 -15.98
N GLY A 289 1.64 9.75 -17.29
CA GLY A 289 1.75 8.62 -18.20
C GLY A 289 0.82 8.69 -19.41
N SER A 290 0.33 7.53 -19.85
CA SER A 290 -0.49 7.37 -21.06
C SER A 290 -1.83 6.66 -20.81
N GLY A 291 -2.76 6.84 -21.73
CA GLY A 291 -4.10 6.21 -21.69
C GLY A 291 -5.12 7.03 -20.90
N ALA A 292 -6.33 6.48 -20.77
CA ALA A 292 -7.41 7.04 -19.96
C ALA A 292 -7.48 6.30 -18.60
N LEU A 293 -7.16 6.99 -17.51
CA LEU A 293 -6.95 6.38 -16.20
C LEU A 293 -8.10 6.69 -15.25
N TYR A 294 -8.59 5.66 -14.57
CA TYR A 294 -9.23 5.85 -13.28
C TYR A 294 -8.15 5.99 -12.20
N LEU A 295 -8.35 6.90 -11.25
CA LEU A 295 -7.54 6.98 -10.03
C LEU A 295 -7.72 5.74 -9.15
N GLY A 296 -8.90 5.13 -9.20
CA GLY A 296 -9.08 3.82 -8.63
C GLY A 296 -10.36 3.13 -9.04
N ARG A 297 -10.35 1.81 -8.85
CA ARG A 297 -11.53 0.96 -8.96
C ARG A 297 -11.80 0.31 -7.61
N ALA A 298 -13.06 0.31 -7.19
CA ALA A 298 -13.45 -0.20 -5.89
C ALA A 298 -13.47 -1.74 -5.88
N TRP A 299 -12.30 -2.37 -5.74
CA TRP A 299 -12.21 -3.83 -5.66
C TRP A 299 -12.98 -4.37 -4.44
N GLY A 300 -12.80 -3.70 -3.29
CA GLY A 300 -13.60 -3.91 -2.09
C GLY A 300 -14.78 -2.92 -1.98
N PRO A 301 -15.90 -3.32 -1.34
CA PRO A 301 -17.08 -2.47 -1.21
C PRO A 301 -16.87 -1.19 -0.37
N PHE A 302 -15.84 -1.14 0.47
CA PHE A 302 -15.49 0.02 1.31
C PHE A 302 -14.14 0.64 0.91
N SER A 303 -13.79 0.51 -0.38
CA SER A 303 -12.52 0.96 -0.95
C SER A 303 -12.19 2.40 -0.53
N ARG A 304 -10.97 2.62 -0.05
CA ARG A 304 -10.55 3.92 0.51
C ARG A 304 -9.19 4.33 -0.03
N VAL A 305 -9.17 5.42 -0.79
CA VAL A 305 -7.95 5.96 -1.41
C VAL A 305 -7.97 7.50 -1.37
N VAL A 306 -6.87 8.10 -0.96
CA VAL A 306 -6.70 9.55 -0.82
C VAL A 306 -5.50 9.99 -1.65
N PHE A 307 -5.68 11.04 -2.44
CA PHE A 307 -4.63 11.76 -3.14
C PHE A 307 -4.58 13.20 -2.65
N ALA A 308 -3.53 13.56 -1.92
CA ALA A 308 -3.33 14.87 -1.36
C ALA A 308 -2.10 15.56 -1.95
N TYR A 309 -2.25 16.81 -2.38
CA TYR A 309 -1.16 17.61 -2.96
C TYR A 309 -0.43 16.90 -4.10
N THR A 310 -1.14 16.05 -4.83
CA THR A 310 -0.59 15.19 -5.87
C THR A 310 -0.86 15.81 -7.23
N PHE A 311 0.18 16.00 -8.01
CA PHE A 311 0.06 16.42 -9.40
C PHE A 311 -0.52 15.28 -10.24
N MET A 312 -1.42 15.59 -11.18
CA MET A 312 -2.03 14.60 -12.08
C MET A 312 -2.00 15.13 -13.51
N ASP A 313 -1.43 14.36 -14.43
CA ASP A 313 -1.50 14.66 -15.86
C ASP A 313 -2.95 14.63 -16.36
N ASN A 314 -3.18 15.21 -17.55
CA ASN A 314 -4.45 15.17 -18.26
C ASN A 314 -4.73 13.80 -18.90
N ILE A 315 -4.59 12.74 -18.11
CA ILE A 315 -4.89 11.34 -18.44
C ILE A 315 -5.99 10.78 -17.54
N ILE A 316 -6.35 11.50 -16.48
CA ILE A 316 -7.38 11.08 -15.52
C ILE A 316 -8.76 11.33 -16.13
N ILE A 317 -9.57 10.28 -16.20
CA ILE A 317 -10.96 10.37 -16.64
C ILE A 317 -11.70 11.32 -15.68
N PRO A 318 -12.54 12.27 -16.16
CA PRO A 318 -13.21 13.26 -15.29
C PRO A 318 -14.05 12.66 -14.15
N LYS A 319 -14.63 11.46 -14.36
CA LYS A 319 -15.33 10.71 -13.31
C LYS A 319 -14.38 10.31 -12.15
N GLY A 320 -13.09 10.17 -12.44
CA GLY A 320 -12.02 9.82 -11.53
C GLY A 320 -12.01 8.35 -11.10
N TRP A 321 -13.17 7.72 -10.93
CA TRP A 321 -13.30 6.43 -10.25
C TRP A 321 -14.33 5.50 -10.90
N TYR A 322 -14.13 4.19 -10.70
CA TYR A 322 -15.02 3.16 -11.21
C TYR A 322 -15.54 2.26 -10.08
N ASN A 323 -16.85 2.16 -9.97
CA ASN A 323 -17.58 1.41 -8.93
C ASN A 323 -17.66 -0.11 -9.19
N TRP A 324 -16.88 -0.64 -10.12
CA TRP A 324 -16.93 -2.05 -10.53
C TRP A 324 -18.28 -2.51 -11.11
N GLY A 325 -19.12 -1.58 -11.59
CA GLY A 325 -20.46 -1.88 -12.09
C GLY A 325 -21.52 -2.06 -10.99
N ASP A 326 -21.19 -1.79 -9.73
CA ASP A 326 -22.08 -1.90 -8.58
C ASP A 326 -22.34 -0.51 -7.96
N PRO A 327 -23.52 0.10 -8.23
CA PRO A 327 -23.87 1.42 -7.71
C PRO A 327 -23.85 1.51 -6.19
N ASN A 328 -24.04 0.40 -5.45
CA ASN A 328 -24.03 0.44 -3.98
C ASN A 328 -22.65 0.81 -3.43
N ARG A 329 -21.57 0.62 -4.21
CA ARG A 329 -20.22 1.00 -3.81
C ARG A 329 -20.02 2.51 -3.83
N GLU A 330 -20.82 3.26 -4.58
CA GLU A 330 -20.73 4.73 -4.62
C GLU A 330 -21.05 5.38 -3.27
N MET A 331 -21.83 4.71 -2.41
CA MET A 331 -22.16 5.20 -1.06
C MET A 331 -21.04 5.03 -0.03
N TYR A 332 -20.06 4.17 -0.29
CA TYR A 332 -19.09 3.72 0.74
C TYR A 332 -17.64 3.86 0.32
N VAL A 333 -17.38 4.17 -0.95
CA VAL A 333 -16.04 4.36 -1.49
C VAL A 333 -15.58 5.78 -1.22
N TYR A 334 -14.42 5.90 -0.58
CA TYR A 334 -13.85 7.19 -0.22
C TYR A 334 -12.67 7.52 -1.13
N VAL A 335 -12.88 8.62 -1.83
CA VAL A 335 -11.94 9.22 -2.77
C VAL A 335 -11.78 10.66 -2.33
N LEU A 336 -10.55 11.04 -2.02
CA LEU A 336 -10.28 12.43 -1.67
C LEU A 336 -9.18 12.97 -2.58
N LEU A 337 -9.49 14.06 -3.28
CA LEU A 337 -8.53 14.83 -4.08
C LEU A 337 -8.32 16.18 -3.41
N LEU A 338 -7.12 16.42 -2.88
CA LEU A 338 -6.74 17.73 -2.33
C LEU A 338 -5.82 18.42 -3.32
N HIS A 339 -6.38 19.28 -4.17
CA HIS A 339 -5.62 20.16 -5.04
C HIS A 339 -6.02 21.63 -4.84
N ARG A 340 -5.19 22.56 -5.33
CA ARG A 340 -5.44 24.01 -5.18
C ARG A 340 -6.64 24.48 -5.98
N GLU A 341 -7.14 23.69 -6.93
CA GLU A 341 -8.38 23.93 -7.66
C GLU A 341 -9.09 22.58 -7.94
N ILE A 342 -10.40 22.54 -7.66
CA ILE A 342 -11.45 21.61 -8.16
C ILE A 342 -11.78 20.33 -7.35
N HIS A 343 -13.00 20.41 -6.78
CA HIS A 343 -14.08 19.47 -6.48
C HIS A 343 -13.85 18.13 -5.75
N PHE A 344 -14.51 18.03 -4.59
CA PHE A 344 -14.78 16.83 -3.82
C PHE A 344 -16.02 16.09 -4.36
N ILE A 345 -15.95 14.76 -4.44
CA ILE A 345 -17.14 13.90 -4.50
C ILE A 345 -17.24 13.20 -3.15
N PHE A 346 -18.18 13.66 -2.34
CA PHE A 346 -18.72 12.92 -1.21
C PHE A 346 -20.12 12.47 -1.62
N TYR A 347 -20.44 11.18 -1.49
CA TYR A 347 -21.81 10.70 -1.40
C TYR A 347 -22.06 10.19 0.01
#